data_AF-A0ABD7P8I9-F1
#
_entry.id   AF-A0ABD7P8I9-F1
#
_cell.length_a   1.000
_cell.length_b   1.000
_cell.length_c   1.000
_cell.angle_alpha   90.00
_cell.angle_beta   90.00
_cell.angle_gamma   90.00
#
_symmetry.space_group_name_H-M   'P 1'
#
loop_
_entity.id
_entity.type
_entity.pdbx_description
1 polymer ?
#
loop_
_entity_poly.entity_id
_entity_poly.type
_entity_poly.pdbx_seq_one_letter_code
_entity_poly.pdbx_strand_id
1 'polypeptide(L)'
;MTFETIALEELTAVPYRMIDALKSCFTQQDIDFLLSFKRGEPDWRLAPETRIQDLPAVQWKLRNIHQMPAIKRAESLDKLEKVLAEWRS
;
A
#
# COMPACT_ATOMS: atom_id res chain seq x y z
N MET A 1 -4.27 -11.43 26.31
CA MET A 1 -5.50 -12.04 26.84
C MET A 1 -6.52 -10.92 26.99
N THR A 2 -7.67 -11.01 26.36
CA THR A 2 -8.75 -10.03 26.52
C THR A 2 -9.54 -10.37 27.79
N PHE A 3 -9.88 -9.36 28.59
CA PHE A 3 -10.62 -9.54 29.85
C PHE A 3 -12.15 -9.49 29.65
N GLU A 4 -12.58 -9.14 28.43
CA GLU A 4 -13.99 -9.03 28.06
C GLU A 4 -14.45 -10.26 27.28
N THR A 5 -15.68 -10.69 27.57
CA THR A 5 -16.35 -11.78 26.85
C THR A 5 -16.81 -11.28 25.49
N ILE A 6 -16.38 -11.95 24.42
CA ILE A 6 -16.71 -11.63 23.03
C ILE A 6 -17.30 -12.88 22.35
N ALA A 7 -18.31 -12.68 21.50
CA ALA A 7 -18.92 -13.77 20.74
C ALA A 7 -18.01 -14.25 19.61
N LEU A 8 -18.08 -15.54 19.24
CA LEU A 8 -17.28 -16.10 18.15
C LEU A 8 -17.62 -15.43 16.81
N GLU A 9 -18.89 -15.12 16.61
CA GLU A 9 -19.41 -14.43 15.43
C GLU A 9 -18.82 -13.03 15.30
N GLU A 10 -18.59 -12.36 16.45
CA GLU A 10 -17.98 -11.04 16.46
C GLU A 10 -16.49 -11.11 16.13
N LEU A 11 -15.76 -12.10 16.67
CA LEU A 11 -14.36 -12.35 16.33
C LEU A 11 -14.16 -12.70 14.86
N THR A 12 -15.03 -13.54 14.32
CA THR A 12 -14.93 -13.98 12.91
C THR A 12 -15.34 -12.88 11.93
N ALA A 13 -16.11 -11.87 12.37
CA ALA A 13 -16.44 -10.70 11.57
C ALA A 13 -15.29 -9.66 11.46
N VAL A 14 -14.32 -9.67 12.39
CA VAL A 14 -13.23 -8.67 12.45
C VAL A 14 -12.45 -8.55 11.13
N PRO A 15 -11.99 -9.64 10.48
CA PRO A 15 -11.20 -9.54 9.26
C PRO A 15 -11.95 -8.83 8.13
N TYR A 16 -13.25 -9.12 7.97
CA TYR A 16 -14.09 -8.49 6.94
C TYR A 16 -14.26 -6.99 7.22
N ARG A 17 -14.63 -6.64 8.45
CA ARG A 17 -14.75 -5.23 8.87
C ARG A 17 -13.43 -4.47 8.74
N MET A 18 -12.31 -5.12 9.02
CA MET A 18 -10.98 -4.52 8.88
C MET A 18 -10.65 -4.25 7.41
N ILE A 19 -10.94 -5.18 6.51
CA ILE A 19 -10.74 -4.98 5.06
C ILE A 19 -11.63 -3.83 4.57
N ASP A 20 -12.90 -3.79 4.96
CA ASP A 20 -13.81 -2.71 4.59
C ASP A 20 -13.33 -1.35 5.10
N ALA A 21 -12.87 -1.30 6.35
CA ALA A 21 -12.28 -0.10 6.94
C ALA A 21 -11.03 0.35 6.17
N LEU A 22 -10.11 -0.58 5.87
CA LEU A 22 -8.91 -0.28 5.08
C LEU A 22 -9.26 0.25 3.69
N LYS A 23 -10.22 -0.38 2.99
CA LYS A 23 -10.71 0.10 1.69
C LYS A 23 -11.29 1.50 1.80
N SER A 24 -12.09 1.79 2.83
CA SER A 24 -12.68 3.12 3.04
C SER A 24 -11.64 4.23 3.29
N CYS A 25 -10.51 3.88 3.90
CA CYS A 25 -9.41 4.80 4.15
C CYS A 25 -8.44 4.91 2.96
N PHE A 26 -8.59 4.07 1.93
CA PHE A 26 -7.67 4.01 0.80
C PHE A 26 -8.12 4.95 -0.32
N THR A 27 -7.39 6.05 -0.50
CA THR A 27 -7.77 7.16 -1.36
C THR A 27 -7.08 7.13 -2.71
N GLN A 28 -7.52 8.00 -3.63
CA GLN A 28 -6.80 8.21 -4.89
C GLN A 28 -5.37 8.70 -4.68
N GLN A 29 -5.14 9.53 -3.64
CA GLN A 29 -3.81 10.03 -3.31
C GLN A 29 -2.86 8.87 -2.96
N ASP A 30 -3.33 7.86 -2.23
CA ASP A 30 -2.55 6.67 -1.88
C ASP A 30 -2.17 5.87 -3.12
N ILE A 31 -3.10 5.70 -4.05
CA ILE A 31 -2.88 5.03 -5.34
C ILE A 31 -1.80 5.77 -6.13
N ASP A 32 -1.94 7.08 -6.28
CA ASP A 32 -1.02 7.90 -7.08
C ASP A 32 0.39 7.91 -6.45
N PHE A 33 0.47 7.97 -5.12
CA PHE A 33 1.74 7.83 -4.40
C PHE A 33 2.38 6.46 -4.65
N LEU A 34 1.65 5.35 -4.46
CA LEU A 34 2.19 4.01 -4.65
C LEU A 34 2.65 3.76 -6.10
N LEU A 35 1.91 4.25 -7.09
CA LEU A 35 2.28 4.15 -8.51
C LEU A 35 3.54 4.96 -8.82
N SER A 36 3.62 6.22 -8.37
CA SER A 36 4.82 7.05 -8.55
C SER A 36 6.05 6.41 -7.89
N PHE A 37 5.87 5.89 -6.67
CA PHE A 37 6.91 5.18 -5.94
C PHE A 37 7.39 3.94 -6.68
N LYS A 38 6.46 3.12 -7.21
CA LYS A 38 6.78 1.89 -7.94
C LYS A 38 7.46 2.15 -9.29
N ARG A 39 7.20 3.30 -9.94
CA ARG A 39 7.93 3.77 -11.12
C ARG A 39 9.40 4.10 -10.81
N GLY A 40 9.71 4.39 -9.54
CA GLY A 40 11.03 4.83 -9.09
C GLY A 40 11.18 6.35 -9.06
N GLU A 41 10.11 7.10 -9.27
CA GLU A 41 10.09 8.57 -9.16
C GLU A 41 8.94 8.97 -8.23
N PRO A 42 9.11 8.78 -6.90
CA PRO A 42 8.03 9.03 -5.96
C PRO A 42 7.64 10.51 -5.94
N ASP A 43 6.34 10.79 -6.03
CA ASP A 43 5.82 12.13 -5.75
C ASP A 43 5.63 12.29 -4.25
N TRP A 44 6.65 12.81 -3.57
CA TRP A 44 6.63 13.00 -2.12
C TRP A 44 5.56 13.99 -1.64
N ARG A 45 4.97 14.80 -2.51
CA ARG A 45 3.85 15.69 -2.15
C ARG A 45 2.57 14.89 -1.85
N LEU A 46 2.47 13.67 -2.36
CA LEU A 46 1.35 12.76 -2.13
C LEU A 46 1.60 11.82 -0.95
N ALA A 47 2.79 11.88 -0.34
CA ALA A 47 3.15 11.03 0.78
C ALA A 47 2.21 11.26 1.98
N PRO A 48 1.86 10.18 2.72
CA PRO A 48 1.00 10.30 3.90
C PRO A 48 1.69 11.00 5.07
N GLU A 49 3.02 11.07 5.07
CA GLU A 49 3.83 11.70 6.12
C GLU A 49 5.05 12.41 5.52
N THR A 50 5.38 13.56 6.08
CA THR A 50 6.42 14.49 5.60
C THR A 50 7.81 13.84 5.56
N ARG A 51 8.08 12.95 6.51
CA ARG A 51 9.41 12.34 6.72
C ARG A 51 9.54 10.93 6.17
N ILE A 52 8.55 10.44 5.43
CA ILE A 52 8.56 9.05 4.94
C ILE A 52 9.79 8.77 4.04
N GLN A 53 10.27 9.77 3.31
CA GLN A 53 11.47 9.71 2.46
C GLN A 53 12.78 9.47 3.24
N ASP A 54 12.79 9.80 4.53
CA ASP A 54 13.97 9.63 5.40
C ASP A 54 14.06 8.21 5.96
N LEU A 55 12.98 7.42 5.86
CA LEU A 55 12.92 6.09 6.47
C LEU A 55 13.88 5.13 5.73
N PRO A 56 14.77 4.42 6.44
CA PRO A 56 15.74 3.52 5.80
C PRO A 56 15.09 2.45 4.93
N ALA A 57 13.95 1.91 5.36
CA ALA A 57 13.21 0.90 4.60
C ALA A 57 12.66 1.45 3.27
N VAL A 58 12.22 2.71 3.26
CA VAL A 58 11.68 3.39 2.08
C VAL A 58 12.81 3.66 1.08
N GLN A 59 13.93 4.21 1.55
CA GLN A 59 15.13 4.44 0.73
C GLN A 59 15.67 3.13 0.15
N TRP A 60 15.72 2.07 0.96
CA TRP A 60 16.14 0.75 0.49
C TRP A 60 15.23 0.20 -0.59
N LYS A 61 13.91 0.35 -0.43
CA LYS A 61 12.96 -0.11 -1.44
C LYS A 61 13.10 0.67 -2.75
N LEU A 62 13.26 1.99 -2.67
CA LEU A 62 13.46 2.84 -3.83
C LEU A 62 14.76 2.48 -4.58
N ARG A 63 15.86 2.27 -3.85
CA ARG A 63 17.12 1.78 -4.41
C ARG A 63 16.95 0.45 -5.14
N ASN A 64 16.23 -0.49 -4.54
CA ASN A 64 15.96 -1.78 -5.19
C ASN A 64 15.17 -1.61 -6.49
N ILE A 65 14.18 -0.71 -6.52
CA ILE A 65 13.41 -0.41 -7.74
C ILE A 65 14.32 0.16 -8.83
N HIS A 66 15.24 1.07 -8.48
CA HIS A 66 16.21 1.62 -9.44
C HIS A 66 17.21 0.58 -9.97
N GLN A 67 17.52 -0.45 -9.19
CA GLN A 67 18.40 -1.54 -9.61
C GLN A 67 17.70 -2.63 -10.43
N MET A 68 16.37 -2.58 -10.57
CA MET A 68 15.62 -3.55 -11.37
C MET A 68 15.83 -3.31 -12.87
N PRO A 69 15.92 -4.37 -13.69
CA PRO A 69 15.85 -4.24 -15.15
C PRO A 69 14.56 -3.53 -15.57
N ALA A 70 14.64 -2.69 -16.60
CA ALA A 70 13.51 -1.88 -17.06
C ALA A 70 12.24 -2.70 -17.34
N ILE A 71 12.39 -3.87 -17.97
CA ILE A 71 11.30 -4.81 -18.26
C ILE A 71 10.63 -5.28 -16.97
N LYS A 72 11.43 -5.79 -16.01
CA LYS A 72 10.90 -6.25 -14.71
C LYS A 72 10.25 -5.14 -13.91
N ARG A 73 10.77 -3.90 -14.01
CA ARG A 73 10.16 -2.74 -13.38
C ARG A 73 8.79 -2.46 -13.98
N ALA A 74 8.68 -2.43 -15.31
CA ALA A 74 7.41 -2.25 -16.02
C ALA A 74 6.39 -3.34 -15.68
N GLU A 75 6.77 -4.61 -15.73
CA GLU A 75 5.91 -5.75 -15.33
C GLU A 75 5.41 -5.61 -13.89
N SER A 76 6.27 -5.18 -12.97
CA SER A 76 5.89 -5.00 -11.58
C SER A 76 4.96 -3.81 -11.34
N LEU A 77 4.98 -2.81 -12.23
CA LEU A 77 4.10 -1.66 -12.20
C LEU A 77 2.72 -2.04 -12.76
N ASP A 78 2.67 -2.70 -13.92
CA ASP A 78 1.42 -3.22 -14.52
C ASP A 78 0.69 -4.16 -13.55
N LYS A 79 1.43 -5.04 -12.87
CA LYS A 79 0.86 -5.89 -11.82
C LYS A 79 0.26 -5.08 -10.67
N LEU A 80 0.91 -4.00 -10.25
CA LEU A 80 0.41 -3.15 -9.18
C LEU A 80 -0.87 -2.43 -9.62
N GLU A 81 -0.90 -1.89 -10.85
CA GLU A 81 -2.08 -1.22 -11.40
C GLU A 81 -3.32 -2.13 -11.41
N LYS A 82 -3.16 -3.39 -11.85
CA LYS A 82 -4.24 -4.38 -11.84
C LYS A 82 -4.75 -4.68 -10.44
N VAL A 83 -3.85 -4.94 -9.49
CA VAL A 83 -4.22 -5.23 -8.10
C VAL A 83 -4.90 -4.02 -7.45
N LEU A 84 -4.45 -2.79 -7.73
CA LEU A 84 -5.09 -1.59 -7.19
C LEU A 84 -6.48 -1.33 -7.81
N ALA A 85 -6.68 -1.68 -9.08
CA ALA A 85 -8.00 -1.63 -9.71
C ALA A 85 -8.98 -2.61 -9.06
N GLU A 86 -8.56 -3.86 -8.83
CA GLU A 86 -9.33 -4.88 -8.11
C GLU A 86 -9.56 -4.50 -6.63
N TRP A 87 -8.58 -3.87 -5.98
CA TRP A 87 -8.69 -3.43 -4.59
C TRP A 87 -9.77 -2.35 -4.40
N ARG A 88 -9.96 -1.50 -5.40
CA ARG A 88 -10.94 -0.41 -5.38
C ARG A 88 -12.36 -0.85 -5.72
N SER A 89 -12.52 -1.94 -6.48
CA SER A 89 -13.83 -2.57 -6.70
C SER A 89 -14.36 -3.24 -5.44
#